data_AF-A0A9D8WBL7-F1
#
_entry.id   AF-A0A9D8WBL7-F1
#
_cell.length_a   1.000
_cell.length_b   1.000
_cell.length_c   1.000
_cell.angle_alpha   90.00
_cell.angle_beta   90.00
_cell.angle_gamma   90.00
#
_symmetry.space_group_name_H-M   'P 1'
#
loop_
_entity.id
_entity.type
_entity.pdbx_description
1 polymer ?
#
loop_
_entity_poly.entity_id
_entity_poly.type
_entity_poly.pdbx_seq_one_letter_code
_entity_poly.pdbx_strand_id
1 'polypeptide(L)'
;MRRLFQWLDLGHLVAGAAQTAAAVLCLGVVSTTVLSAMTTPDPVVAVRKSSLPMTAYAPSHGRDLAGAFGGDSAFLDAQVEKASITMPAPGVPMDVDTPLVRLKAQLLEEERRCLAAGIYFEARGETTEGQLAVARVILNRVGSEHYPDSICGVVYQGASRATGCQFSFTCDKRVNKVPNERRAWAKARRTAEYVTLGRIGETELAPAMFYHADYVQPYWAASMVEVAKIGRHIFYKPRREGRS
;
A
#
# COMPACT_ATOMS: atom_id res chain seq x y z
N MET A 1 -57.30 -44.56 26.47
CA MET A 1 -58.29 -45.64 26.24
C MET A 1 -58.54 -45.68 24.74
N ARG A 2 -57.90 -46.59 24.01
CA ARG A 2 -58.47 -47.85 23.50
C ARG A 2 -59.65 -47.64 22.53
N ARG A 3 -59.51 -48.25 21.33
CA ARG A 3 -60.54 -48.67 20.34
C ARG A 3 -60.88 -47.63 19.27
N LEU A 4 -60.58 -47.93 17.99
CA LEU A 4 -61.27 -48.82 17.03
C LEU A 4 -62.55 -48.19 16.49
N PHE A 5 -62.65 -48.17 15.15
CA PHE A 5 -63.81 -48.38 14.25
C PHE A 5 -63.59 -47.50 13.00
N GLN A 6 -63.19 -48.09 11.86
CA GLN A 6 -64.07 -48.52 10.75
C GLN A 6 -64.88 -47.31 10.21
N TRP A 7 -64.90 -47.00 8.92
CA TRP A 7 -65.43 -47.84 7.84
C TRP A 7 -64.86 -47.38 6.48
N LEU A 8 -64.65 -48.35 5.59
CA LEU A 8 -64.49 -48.15 4.15
C LEU A 8 -65.83 -47.66 3.56
N ASP A 9 -65.78 -46.74 2.60
CA ASP A 9 -66.72 -46.83 1.49
C ASP A 9 -65.99 -46.68 0.16
N LEU A 10 -66.11 -47.75 -0.62
CA LEU A 10 -65.51 -47.99 -1.91
C LEU A 10 -66.37 -47.32 -2.99
N GLY A 11 -66.07 -46.05 -3.28
CA GLY A 11 -66.50 -45.40 -4.52
C GLY A 11 -65.67 -45.90 -5.70
N HIS A 12 -65.95 -47.11 -6.15
CA HIS A 12 -65.37 -47.69 -7.36
C HIS A 12 -65.90 -47.01 -8.63
N LEU A 13 -64.95 -46.69 -9.53
CA LEU A 13 -64.99 -47.05 -10.95
C LEU A 13 -66.20 -46.58 -11.77
N VAL A 14 -66.13 -45.38 -12.37
CA VAL A 14 -66.54 -45.15 -13.78
C VAL A 14 -65.71 -43.98 -14.35
N ALA A 15 -65.35 -44.08 -15.63
CA ALA A 15 -64.56 -43.15 -16.47
C ALA A 15 -63.04 -43.19 -16.19
N GLY A 16 -62.22 -44.00 -16.86
CA GLY A 16 -62.32 -44.44 -18.25
C GLY A 16 -61.31 -43.66 -19.09
N ALA A 17 -60.13 -44.25 -19.22
CA ALA A 17 -59.24 -44.17 -20.37
C ALA A 17 -59.17 -42.82 -21.12
N ALA A 18 -58.32 -41.92 -20.65
CA ALA A 18 -57.65 -40.98 -21.54
C ALA A 18 -56.24 -40.68 -21.02
N GLN A 19 -55.27 -41.35 -21.63
CA GLN A 19 -53.94 -40.80 -21.88
C GLN A 19 -52.96 -40.80 -20.71
N THR A 20 -52.46 -42.01 -20.43
CA THR A 20 -51.07 -42.30 -20.10
C THR A 20 -50.12 -41.68 -21.15
N ALA A 21 -49.86 -40.38 -21.09
CA ALA A 21 -48.89 -39.72 -21.97
C ALA A 21 -48.44 -38.32 -21.48
N ALA A 22 -48.36 -38.08 -20.16
CA ALA A 22 -47.85 -36.80 -19.65
C ALA A 22 -47.02 -36.91 -18.37
N ALA A 23 -46.65 -38.13 -17.95
CA ALA A 23 -45.80 -38.36 -16.77
C ALA A 23 -44.29 -38.41 -17.09
N VAL A 24 -43.86 -38.10 -18.32
CA VAL A 24 -42.43 -38.15 -18.72
C VAL A 24 -41.91 -36.80 -19.25
N LEU A 25 -42.76 -35.79 -19.39
CA LEU A 25 -42.36 -34.47 -19.92
C LEU A 25 -42.22 -33.35 -18.87
N CYS A 26 -42.45 -33.64 -17.58
CA CYS A 26 -42.26 -32.66 -16.50
C CYS A 26 -40.99 -32.86 -15.66
N LEU A 27 -40.16 -33.87 -15.95
CA LEU A 27 -38.80 -34.01 -15.40
C LEU A 27 -37.70 -33.66 -16.41
N GLY A 28 -38.05 -33.43 -17.68
CA GLY A 28 -37.11 -33.04 -18.76
C GLY A 28 -37.04 -31.54 -19.04
N VAL A 29 -37.94 -30.72 -18.48
CA VAL A 29 -38.00 -29.27 -18.76
C VAL A 29 -37.53 -28.41 -17.58
N VAL A 30 -37.22 -29.02 -16.43
CA VAL A 30 -36.58 -28.34 -15.29
C VAL A 30 -35.05 -28.37 -15.39
N SER A 31 -34.48 -29.11 -16.34
CA SER A 31 -33.02 -29.26 -16.49
C SER A 31 -32.37 -28.36 -17.56
N THR A 32 -33.14 -27.62 -18.36
CA THR A 32 -32.57 -26.76 -19.42
C THR A 32 -32.78 -25.27 -19.19
N THR A 33 -33.70 -24.86 -18.30
CA THR A 33 -33.88 -23.45 -17.93
C THR A 33 -33.09 -23.04 -16.68
N VAL A 34 -32.52 -23.99 -15.93
CA VAL A 34 -31.53 -23.74 -14.86
C VAL A 34 -30.08 -23.88 -15.36
N LEU A 35 -29.88 -24.47 -16.55
CA LEU A 35 -28.54 -24.63 -17.16
C LEU A 35 -28.18 -23.56 -18.21
N SER A 36 -29.07 -22.59 -18.48
CA SER A 36 -28.76 -21.37 -19.24
C SER A 36 -28.41 -20.16 -18.36
N ALA A 37 -28.34 -20.33 -17.04
CA ALA A 37 -27.88 -19.29 -16.11
C ALA A 37 -26.37 -19.33 -15.84
N MET A 38 -25.60 -20.19 -16.54
CA MET A 38 -24.18 -20.46 -16.22
C MET A 38 -23.24 -20.44 -17.44
N THR A 39 -23.70 -19.92 -18.58
CA THR A 39 -22.90 -19.80 -19.80
C THR A 39 -23.18 -18.48 -20.52
N THR A 40 -23.02 -17.37 -19.82
CA THR A 40 -22.53 -16.16 -20.48
C THR A 40 -21.00 -16.23 -20.46
N PRO A 41 -20.31 -16.21 -21.62
CA PRO A 41 -18.96 -15.69 -21.64
C PRO A 41 -19.13 -14.18 -21.46
N ASP A 42 -19.32 -13.73 -20.22
CA ASP A 42 -19.04 -12.34 -19.93
C ASP A 42 -17.58 -12.13 -20.35
N PRO A 43 -17.31 -11.28 -21.35
CA PRO A 43 -15.94 -10.98 -21.69
C PRO A 43 -15.34 -10.46 -20.40
N VAL A 44 -14.34 -11.18 -19.87
CA VAL A 44 -13.41 -10.67 -18.87
C VAL A 44 -13.14 -9.25 -19.32
N VAL A 45 -13.68 -8.28 -18.56
CA VAL A 45 -13.33 -6.88 -18.75
C VAL A 45 -11.82 -6.92 -18.76
N ALA A 46 -11.24 -6.69 -19.93
CA ALA A 46 -9.81 -6.64 -20.09
C ALA A 46 -9.38 -5.54 -19.13
N VAL A 47 -8.87 -5.96 -17.98
CA VAL A 47 -8.29 -5.07 -17.00
C VAL A 47 -7.21 -4.35 -17.77
N ARG A 48 -7.48 -3.09 -18.09
CA ARG A 48 -6.49 -2.21 -18.71
C ARG A 48 -5.24 -2.36 -17.85
N LYS A 49 -4.11 -2.63 -18.50
CA LYS A 49 -2.77 -2.50 -17.93
C LYS A 49 -2.60 -1.05 -17.44
N SER A 50 -3.10 -0.73 -16.25
CA SER A 50 -2.86 0.55 -15.57
C SER A 50 -3.41 0.46 -14.15
N SER A 51 -2.66 -0.21 -13.28
CA SER A 51 -2.49 0.05 -11.84
C SER A 51 -2.11 -1.25 -11.15
N LEU A 52 -0.87 -1.69 -11.37
CA LEU A 52 -0.24 -2.66 -10.48
C LEU A 52 -0.27 -2.08 -9.06
N PRO A 53 -0.69 -2.83 -8.02
CA PRO A 53 -0.45 -2.41 -6.65
C PRO A 53 1.07 -2.36 -6.49
N MET A 54 1.58 -1.15 -6.30
CA MET A 54 3.01 -0.91 -6.19
C MET A 54 3.53 -1.78 -5.04
N THR A 55 4.37 -2.73 -5.44
CA THR A 55 5.23 -3.56 -4.61
C THR A 55 5.66 -2.82 -3.36
N ALA A 56 5.54 -3.47 -2.19
CA ALA A 56 6.20 -3.06 -0.95
C ALA A 56 7.55 -2.45 -1.31
N TYR A 57 7.67 -1.14 -1.05
CA TYR A 57 8.77 -0.27 -1.46
C TYR A 57 10.08 -1.05 -1.66
N ALA A 58 10.26 -1.52 -2.89
CA ALA A 58 11.46 -2.19 -3.32
C ALA A 58 12.28 -1.06 -3.92
N PRO A 59 13.47 -0.75 -3.38
CA PRO A 59 14.29 0.31 -3.93
C PRO A 59 14.46 0.02 -5.41
N SER A 60 14.08 0.97 -6.26
CA SER A 60 14.13 0.85 -7.71
C SER A 60 15.56 0.93 -8.22
N HIS A 61 16.55 0.44 -7.47
CA HIS A 61 17.89 0.11 -7.94
C HIS A 61 18.39 -1.07 -7.09
N GLY A 62 18.09 -2.30 -7.53
CA GLY A 62 18.70 -3.53 -6.99
C GLY A 62 20.23 -3.63 -7.22
N ARG A 63 20.91 -2.50 -7.46
CA ARG A 63 22.35 -2.38 -7.66
C ARG A 63 23.07 -1.65 -6.51
N ASP A 64 22.38 -0.90 -5.65
CA ASP A 64 23.04 -0.01 -4.67
C ASP A 64 22.96 -0.43 -3.19
N LEU A 65 22.32 -1.56 -2.87
CA LEU A 65 22.54 -2.19 -1.54
C LEU A 65 23.99 -2.65 -1.35
N ALA A 66 24.77 -2.76 -2.43
CA ALA A 66 26.21 -3.02 -2.41
C ALA A 66 27.05 -1.83 -1.91
N GLY A 67 26.52 -0.60 -1.94
CA GLY A 67 27.23 0.60 -1.48
C GLY A 67 27.20 0.82 0.03
N ALA A 68 26.28 0.15 0.75
CA ALA A 68 26.08 0.34 2.19
C ALA A 68 27.04 -0.51 3.06
N PHE A 69 27.71 -1.51 2.49
CA PHE A 69 28.74 -2.30 3.15
C PHE A 69 29.99 -2.29 2.28
N GLY A 70 31.07 -1.70 2.78
CA GLY A 70 32.33 -1.60 2.07
C GLY A 70 32.78 -2.97 1.56
N GLY A 71 32.85 -3.09 0.24
CA GLY A 71 33.61 -4.08 -0.53
C GLY A 71 33.49 -5.53 -0.06
N ASP A 72 32.36 -6.20 -0.35
CA ASP A 72 32.27 -7.65 -0.58
C ASP A 72 30.86 -8.02 -1.10
N SER A 73 30.52 -7.62 -2.34
CA SER A 73 29.21 -7.91 -2.95
C SER A 73 29.00 -9.39 -3.28
N ALA A 74 30.08 -10.20 -3.33
CA ALA A 74 30.03 -11.60 -3.73
C ALA A 74 29.14 -12.47 -2.81
N PHE A 75 29.03 -12.11 -1.53
CA PHE A 75 28.14 -12.83 -0.60
C PHE A 75 26.66 -12.56 -0.91
N LEU A 76 26.31 -11.29 -1.17
CA LEU A 76 24.95 -10.88 -1.53
C LEU A 76 24.57 -11.40 -2.92
N ASP A 77 25.48 -11.33 -3.89
CA ASP A 77 25.26 -11.82 -5.25
C ASP A 77 24.98 -13.33 -5.27
N ALA A 78 25.74 -14.12 -4.51
CA ALA A 78 25.52 -15.57 -4.37
C ALA A 78 24.22 -15.92 -3.62
N GLN A 79 23.77 -15.07 -2.70
CA GLN A 79 22.49 -15.24 -1.97
C GLN A 79 21.29 -14.85 -2.84
N VAL A 80 21.42 -13.78 -3.63
CA VAL A 80 20.38 -13.29 -4.55
C VAL A 80 20.22 -14.24 -5.74
N GLU A 81 21.30 -14.80 -6.27
CA GLU A 81 21.24 -15.78 -7.36
C GLU A 81 20.60 -17.11 -6.91
N LYS A 82 20.86 -17.55 -5.67
CA LYS A 82 20.14 -18.68 -5.06
C LYS A 82 18.69 -18.34 -4.71
N ALA A 83 18.38 -17.08 -4.42
CA ALA A 83 17.03 -16.58 -4.22
C ALA A 83 16.34 -16.28 -5.56
N SER A 84 16.34 -17.25 -6.48
CA SER A 84 15.34 -17.25 -7.55
C SER A 84 13.96 -17.28 -6.87
N ILE A 85 13.23 -16.17 -6.96
CA ILE A 85 11.88 -16.05 -6.41
C ILE A 85 10.96 -16.90 -7.29
N THR A 86 10.98 -18.21 -7.03
CA THR A 86 9.91 -19.10 -7.46
C THR A 86 8.75 -18.78 -6.53
N MET A 87 7.74 -18.06 -7.03
CA MET A 87 6.51 -17.91 -6.27
C MET A 87 5.95 -19.31 -5.98
N PRO A 88 5.64 -19.64 -4.71
CA PRO A 88 5.08 -20.94 -4.38
C PRO A 88 3.74 -21.14 -5.11
N ALA A 89 3.48 -22.38 -5.53
CA ALA A 89 2.21 -22.74 -6.15
C ALA A 89 1.03 -22.40 -5.21
N PRO A 90 -0.15 -22.05 -5.76
CA PRO A 90 -1.34 -21.76 -4.94
C PRO A 90 -1.61 -22.90 -3.94
N GLY A 91 -1.72 -22.58 -2.66
CA GLY A 91 -1.98 -23.55 -1.58
C GLY A 91 -0.74 -24.05 -0.82
N VAL A 92 0.47 -23.68 -1.25
CA VAL A 92 1.68 -23.91 -0.44
C VAL A 92 1.83 -22.73 0.54
N PRO A 93 1.98 -22.97 1.86
CA PRO A 93 2.29 -21.91 2.81
C PRO A 93 3.54 -21.17 2.36
N MET A 94 3.45 -19.84 2.24
CA MET A 94 4.63 -19.03 1.98
C MET A 94 5.58 -19.20 3.15
N ASP A 95 6.81 -19.66 2.90
CA ASP A 95 7.85 -19.70 3.92
C ASP A 95 8.28 -18.26 4.24
N VAL A 96 7.56 -17.64 5.17
CA VAL A 96 7.82 -16.30 5.69
C VAL A 96 9.05 -16.26 6.60
N ASP A 97 9.64 -17.41 6.91
CA ASP A 97 10.75 -17.57 7.85
C ASP A 97 12.13 -17.60 7.17
N THR A 98 12.17 -17.41 5.85
CA THR A 98 13.46 -17.29 5.14
C THR A 98 14.28 -16.10 5.67
N PRO A 99 15.62 -16.22 5.74
CA PRO A 99 16.49 -15.11 6.13
C PRO A 99 16.28 -13.83 5.33
N LEU A 100 15.99 -13.95 4.03
CA LEU A 100 15.74 -12.80 3.15
C LEU A 100 14.44 -12.07 3.51
N VAL A 101 13.35 -12.80 3.79
CA VAL A 101 12.07 -12.19 4.20
C VAL A 101 12.23 -11.48 5.54
N ARG A 102 12.94 -12.09 6.50
CA ARG A 102 13.25 -11.47 7.80
C ARG A 102 14.08 -10.19 7.64
N LEU A 103 15.12 -10.20 6.80
CA LEU A 103 15.93 -9.02 6.53
C LEU A 103 15.09 -7.90 5.89
N LYS A 104 14.26 -8.23 4.89
CA LYS A 104 13.37 -7.25 4.25
C LYS A 104 12.38 -6.64 5.25
N ALA A 105 11.81 -7.45 6.15
CA ALA A 105 10.91 -6.97 7.19
C ALA A 105 11.62 -6.02 8.17
N GLN A 106 12.86 -6.33 8.57
CA GLN A 106 13.67 -5.46 9.42
C GLN A 106 13.98 -4.12 8.74
N LEU A 107 14.43 -4.15 7.48
CA LEU A 107 14.71 -2.94 6.71
C LEU A 107 13.45 -2.08 6.56
N LEU A 108 12.31 -2.68 6.23
CA LEU A 108 11.04 -1.97 6.14
C LEU A 108 10.62 -1.32 7.47
N GLU A 109 10.86 -2.00 8.60
CA GLU A 109 10.56 -1.45 9.92
C GLU A 109 11.42 -0.22 10.25
N GLU A 110 12.71 -0.27 9.90
CA GLU A 110 13.61 0.87 10.08
C GLU A 110 13.20 2.07 9.19
N GLU A 111 12.90 1.82 7.91
CA GLU A 111 12.39 2.84 6.98
C GLU A 111 11.10 3.49 7.52
N ARG A 112 10.17 2.67 8.02
CA ARG A 112 8.92 3.14 8.64
C ARG A 112 9.17 3.97 9.89
N ARG A 113 10.18 3.61 10.70
CA ARG A 113 10.58 4.36 11.90
C ARG A 113 11.17 5.72 11.53
N CYS A 114 12.02 5.79 10.52
CA CYS A 114 12.55 7.05 9.98
C CYS A 114 11.42 7.95 9.46
N LEU A 115 10.47 7.39 8.71
CA LEU A 115 9.31 8.13 8.22
C LEU A 115 8.48 8.70 9.38
N ALA A 116 8.19 7.88 10.39
CA ALA A 116 7.43 8.30 11.57
C ALA A 116 8.14 9.42 12.33
N ALA A 117 9.48 9.34 12.48
CA ALA A 117 10.28 10.38 13.10
C ALA A 117 10.19 11.70 12.31
N GLY A 118 10.38 11.65 10.98
CA GLY A 118 10.22 12.80 10.10
C GLY A 118 8.84 13.45 10.26
N ILE A 119 7.76 12.66 10.15
CA ILE A 119 6.38 13.16 10.32
C ILE A 119 6.17 13.77 11.71
N TYR A 120 6.69 13.15 12.76
CA TYR A 120 6.51 13.65 14.13
C TYR A 120 7.17 15.01 14.32
N PHE A 121 8.43 15.16 13.95
CA PHE A 121 9.15 16.41 14.19
C PHE A 121 8.70 17.54 13.28
N GLU A 122 8.19 17.23 12.09
CA GLU A 122 7.75 18.23 11.12
C GLU A 122 6.26 18.57 11.23
N ALA A 123 5.42 17.62 11.67
CA ALA A 123 3.96 17.74 11.56
C ALA A 123 3.18 17.10 12.72
N ARG A 124 3.77 16.94 13.93
CA ARG A 124 3.03 16.43 15.11
C ARG A 124 1.77 17.23 15.44
N GLY A 125 1.80 18.54 15.24
CA GLY A 125 0.68 19.46 15.54
C GLY A 125 -0.35 19.57 14.41
N GLU A 126 -0.10 18.96 13.25
CA GLU A 126 -0.96 19.09 12.07
C GLU A 126 -2.09 18.06 12.05
N THR A 127 -3.04 18.26 11.14
CA THR A 127 -4.09 17.27 10.80
C THR A 127 -3.46 15.99 10.22
N THR A 128 -4.24 14.92 10.10
CA THR A 128 -3.74 13.69 9.44
C THR A 128 -3.36 13.96 7.99
N GLU A 129 -4.12 14.82 7.31
CA GLU A 129 -3.82 15.28 5.96
C GLU A 129 -2.46 16.01 5.89
N GLY A 130 -2.18 16.91 6.83
CA GLY A 130 -0.87 17.58 6.91
C GLY A 130 0.29 16.61 7.16
N GLN A 131 0.08 15.56 7.96
CA GLN A 131 1.09 14.51 8.14
C GLN A 131 1.31 13.67 6.87
N LEU A 132 0.23 13.33 6.16
CA LEU A 132 0.32 12.64 4.86
C LEU A 132 1.02 13.52 3.82
N ALA A 133 0.81 14.83 3.84
CA ALA A 133 1.45 15.77 2.94
C ALA A 133 2.98 15.83 3.14
N VAL A 134 3.46 15.90 4.39
CA VAL A 134 4.89 15.80 4.69
C VAL A 134 5.46 14.43 4.29
N ALA A 135 4.73 13.35 4.58
CA ALA A 135 5.14 12.01 4.17
C ALA A 135 5.26 11.89 2.64
N ARG A 136 4.34 12.51 1.90
CA ARG A 136 4.38 12.55 0.42
C ARG A 136 5.63 13.25 -0.08
N VAL A 137 6.01 14.39 0.49
CA VAL A 137 7.27 15.08 0.10
C VAL A 137 8.49 14.19 0.33
N ILE A 138 8.55 13.45 1.45
CA ILE A 138 9.64 12.51 1.71
C ILE A 138 9.69 11.42 0.63
N LEU A 139 8.54 10.85 0.26
CA LEU A 139 8.46 9.85 -0.80
C LEU A 139 8.75 10.41 -2.20
N ASN A 140 8.37 11.65 -2.49
CA ASN A 140 8.67 12.30 -3.77
C ASN A 140 10.19 12.50 -3.91
N ARG A 141 10.87 12.88 -2.82
CA ARG A 141 12.34 12.96 -2.77
C ARG A 141 12.96 11.60 -3.03
N VAL A 142 12.52 10.58 -2.32
CA VAL A 142 12.95 9.19 -2.56
C VAL A 142 12.81 8.77 -4.02
N GLY A 143 11.74 9.20 -4.71
CA GLY A 143 11.50 8.91 -6.12
C GLY A 143 12.28 9.79 -7.11
N SER A 144 13.13 10.71 -6.64
CA SER A 144 13.87 11.67 -7.46
C SER A 144 15.37 11.38 -7.43
N GLU A 145 16.02 11.46 -8.59
CA GLU A 145 17.47 11.25 -8.75
C GLU A 145 18.33 12.28 -7.98
N HIS A 146 17.74 13.38 -7.51
CA HIS A 146 18.44 14.43 -6.77
C HIS A 146 18.55 14.15 -5.26
N TYR A 147 17.95 13.07 -4.77
CA TYR A 147 17.88 12.74 -3.35
C TYR A 147 18.29 11.28 -3.12
N PRO A 148 18.59 10.91 -1.86
CA PRO A 148 18.80 9.51 -1.49
C PRO A 148 17.59 8.64 -1.83
N ASP A 149 17.85 7.40 -2.17
CA ASP A 149 16.88 6.39 -2.63
C ASP A 149 16.19 5.62 -1.50
N SER A 150 16.35 6.06 -0.25
CA SER A 150 15.73 5.52 0.97
C SER A 150 15.09 6.61 1.81
N ILE A 151 14.03 6.27 2.55
CA ILE A 151 13.35 7.18 3.48
C ILE A 151 14.32 7.63 4.56
N CYS A 152 15.05 6.69 5.17
CA CYS A 152 16.06 7.05 6.17
C CYS A 152 17.14 7.96 5.57
N GLY A 153 17.59 7.68 4.34
CA GLY A 153 18.53 8.53 3.62
C GLY A 153 18.03 9.96 3.44
N VAL A 154 16.77 10.15 3.04
CA VAL A 154 16.15 11.47 2.89
C VAL A 154 15.95 12.17 4.24
N VAL A 155 15.43 11.46 5.25
CA VAL A 155 15.14 12.03 6.58
C VAL A 155 16.43 12.49 7.27
N TYR A 156 17.50 11.71 7.16
CA TYR A 156 18.80 12.03 7.77
C TYR A 156 19.79 12.66 6.79
N GLN A 157 19.33 13.14 5.64
CA GLN A 157 20.19 13.77 4.65
C GLN A 157 20.90 14.98 5.24
N GLY A 158 22.23 14.96 5.19
CA GLY A 158 23.07 16.02 5.74
C GLY A 158 23.31 15.96 7.25
N ALA A 159 22.79 14.94 7.96
CA ALA A 159 22.90 14.85 9.41
C ALA A 159 24.36 14.84 9.95
N SER A 160 25.30 14.39 9.13
CA SER A 160 26.74 14.35 9.42
C SER A 160 27.52 15.57 8.87
N ARG A 161 26.88 16.47 8.13
CA ARG A 161 27.53 17.61 7.47
C ARG A 161 27.57 18.83 8.41
N ALA A 162 28.62 19.62 8.29
CA ALA A 162 28.71 20.92 8.97
C ALA A 162 27.83 22.00 8.33
N THR A 163 27.43 21.82 7.07
CA THR A 163 26.74 22.83 6.25
C THR A 163 25.22 22.87 6.44
N GLY A 164 24.66 21.99 7.27
CA GLY A 164 23.23 21.94 7.56
C GLY A 164 22.56 20.65 7.11
N CYS A 165 21.31 20.50 7.53
CA CYS A 165 20.59 19.22 7.50
C CYS A 165 19.20 19.41 6.92
N GLN A 166 18.74 18.41 6.17
CA GLN A 166 17.48 18.50 5.44
C GLN A 166 16.27 18.64 6.38
N PHE A 167 16.31 17.95 7.51
CA PHE A 167 15.35 18.05 8.60
C PHE A 167 16.07 18.53 9.85
N SER A 168 15.62 19.65 10.42
CA SER A 168 16.36 20.38 11.46
C SER A 168 16.60 19.53 12.71
N PHE A 169 15.62 18.69 13.10
CA PHE A 169 15.71 17.82 14.28
C PHE A 169 16.87 16.81 14.22
N THR A 170 17.39 16.51 13.02
CA THR A 170 18.50 15.56 12.87
C THR A 170 19.83 16.13 13.34
N CYS A 171 19.96 17.46 13.33
CA CYS A 171 21.19 18.18 13.68
C CYS A 171 21.05 19.13 14.85
N ASP A 172 19.82 19.49 15.21
CA ASP A 172 19.60 20.28 16.41
C ASP A 172 19.93 19.44 17.65
N LYS A 173 21.00 19.83 18.34
CA LYS A 173 21.44 19.21 19.60
C LYS A 173 20.49 19.53 20.77
N ARG A 174 19.61 20.54 20.62
CA ARG A 174 18.63 20.95 21.64
C ARG A 174 17.34 20.14 21.56
N VAL A 175 17.06 19.50 20.42
CA VAL A 175 15.87 18.68 20.26
C VAL A 175 16.10 17.31 20.87
N ASN A 176 15.20 16.89 21.76
CA ASN A 176 15.13 15.49 22.16
C ASN A 176 14.66 14.66 20.96
N LYS A 177 15.58 13.90 20.37
CA LYS A 177 15.32 13.03 19.21
C LYS A 177 14.42 11.85 19.56
N VAL A 178 14.12 11.65 20.84
CA VAL A 178 13.10 10.69 21.31
C VAL A 178 11.74 11.39 21.39
N PRO A 179 10.74 10.94 20.61
CA PRO A 179 9.37 11.45 20.69
C PRO A 179 8.80 11.32 22.11
N ASN A 180 8.43 12.46 22.71
CA ASN A 180 7.95 12.54 24.09
C ASN A 180 6.42 12.65 24.21
N GLU A 181 5.71 13.06 23.15
CA GLU A 181 4.26 13.14 23.12
C GLU A 181 3.64 11.83 22.61
N ARG A 182 3.23 10.96 23.54
CA ARG A 182 2.73 9.61 23.21
C ARG A 182 1.62 9.60 22.15
N ARG A 183 0.64 10.51 22.23
CA ARG A 183 -0.49 10.56 21.29
C ARG A 183 -0.06 11.01 19.89
N ALA A 184 0.75 12.07 19.81
CA ALA A 184 1.27 12.56 18.55
C ALA A 184 2.23 11.56 17.90
N TRP A 185 3.06 10.88 18.69
CA TRP A 185 3.94 9.81 18.22
C TRP A 185 3.15 8.62 17.67
N ALA A 186 2.12 8.18 18.38
CA ALA A 186 1.25 7.11 17.90
C ALA A 186 0.52 7.48 16.60
N LYS A 187 0.11 8.74 16.45
CA LYS A 187 -0.46 9.26 15.20
C LYS A 187 0.56 9.21 14.05
N ALA A 188 1.76 9.76 14.26
CA ALA A 188 2.82 9.75 13.25
C ALA A 188 3.20 8.32 12.82
N ARG A 189 3.29 7.37 13.77
CA ARG A 189 3.52 5.95 13.46
C ARG A 189 2.43 5.32 12.60
N ARG A 190 1.15 5.57 12.92
CA ARG A 190 0.03 5.07 12.11
C ARG A 190 0.03 5.68 10.72
N THR A 191 0.34 6.97 10.59
CA THR A 191 0.47 7.64 9.29
C THR A 191 1.61 7.04 8.48
N ALA A 192 2.78 6.84 9.09
CA ALA A 192 3.92 6.20 8.42
C ALA A 192 3.58 4.79 7.95
N GLU A 193 2.95 3.97 8.80
CA GLU A 193 2.48 2.64 8.44
C GLU A 193 1.52 2.65 7.26
N TYR A 194 0.50 3.52 7.31
CA TYR A 194 -0.46 3.70 6.23
C TYR A 194 0.23 4.01 4.90
N VAL A 195 1.22 4.92 4.92
CA VAL A 195 1.98 5.34 3.74
C VAL A 195 2.87 4.21 3.21
N THR A 196 3.60 3.51 4.08
CA THR A 196 4.48 2.38 3.68
C THR A 196 3.72 1.18 3.13
N LEU A 197 2.43 1.04 3.47
CA LEU A 197 1.54 0.04 2.89
C LEU A 197 1.00 0.44 1.50
N GLY A 198 1.49 1.54 0.92
CA GLY A 198 1.08 2.03 -0.40
C GLY A 198 -0.33 2.62 -0.43
N ARG A 199 -0.90 2.99 0.73
CA ARG A 199 -2.29 3.48 0.81
C ARG A 199 -2.42 4.98 0.57
N ILE A 200 -1.32 5.65 0.24
CA ILE A 200 -1.34 7.05 -0.18
C ILE A 200 -1.58 7.10 -1.70
N GLY A 201 -2.69 7.70 -2.12
CA GLY A 201 -3.03 7.84 -3.54
C GLY A 201 -2.15 8.85 -4.27
N GLU A 202 -2.32 8.94 -5.58
CA GLU A 202 -1.77 10.04 -6.38
C GLU A 202 -2.53 11.32 -6.03
N THR A 203 -1.91 12.16 -5.21
CA THR A 203 -2.46 13.46 -4.77
C THR A 203 -1.89 14.60 -5.61
N GLU A 204 -2.53 15.78 -5.58
CA GLU A 204 -1.99 17.02 -6.19
C GLU A 204 -0.60 17.41 -5.62
N LEU A 205 -0.21 16.81 -4.50
CA LEU A 205 1.12 16.94 -3.89
C LEU A 205 2.20 16.05 -4.54
N ALA A 206 1.88 15.22 -5.53
CA ALA A 206 2.87 14.41 -6.24
C ALA A 206 4.11 15.18 -6.74
N PRO A 207 4.02 16.44 -7.23
CA PRO A 207 5.21 17.19 -7.65
C PRO A 207 5.87 17.99 -6.51
N ALA A 208 5.33 17.98 -5.29
CA ALA A 208 5.84 18.82 -4.20
C ALA A 208 7.14 18.23 -3.63
N MET A 209 8.22 19.01 -3.66
CA MET A 209 9.55 18.63 -3.18
C MET A 209 10.01 19.46 -1.97
N PHE A 210 9.33 20.59 -1.73
CA PHE A 210 9.67 21.56 -0.69
C PHE A 210 8.42 21.99 0.05
N TYR A 211 8.58 22.40 1.31
CA TYR A 211 7.53 23.05 2.07
C TYR A 211 8.13 23.97 3.13
N HIS A 212 7.34 24.91 3.62
CA HIS A 212 7.65 25.65 4.84
C HIS A 212 6.36 25.93 5.62
N ALA A 213 6.51 26.27 6.90
CA ALA A 213 5.38 26.65 7.74
C ALA A 213 5.00 28.11 7.49
N ASP A 214 3.71 28.43 7.48
CA ASP A 214 3.13 29.71 7.05
C ASP A 214 3.52 30.94 7.89
N TYR A 215 4.23 30.72 8.99
CA TYR A 215 4.82 31.75 9.85
C TYR A 215 6.33 31.95 9.61
N VAL A 216 6.90 31.32 8.59
CA VAL A 216 8.31 31.46 8.17
C VAL A 216 8.33 31.89 6.70
N GLN A 217 9.25 32.78 6.33
CA GLN A 217 9.40 33.23 4.94
C GLN A 217 10.82 32.95 4.41
N PRO A 218 11.05 31.77 3.81
CA PRO A 218 12.36 31.44 3.27
C PRO A 218 12.60 32.14 1.92
N TYR A 219 13.84 32.59 1.69
CA TYR A 219 14.23 33.31 0.45
C TYR A 219 13.95 32.52 -0.83
N TRP A 220 14.04 31.18 -0.77
CA TRP A 220 13.81 30.31 -1.92
C TRP A 220 12.34 30.18 -2.32
N ALA A 221 11.38 30.52 -1.46
CA ALA A 221 9.96 30.34 -1.77
C ALA A 221 9.54 31.17 -3.00
N ALA A 222 10.12 32.36 -3.18
CA ALA A 222 9.81 33.25 -4.29
C ALA A 222 10.26 32.70 -5.67
N SER A 223 11.21 31.76 -5.70
CA SER A 223 11.70 31.15 -6.95
C SER A 223 10.98 29.86 -7.33
N MET A 224 10.09 29.35 -6.47
CA MET A 224 9.35 28.11 -6.67
C MET A 224 7.89 28.35 -7.08
N VAL A 225 7.19 27.27 -7.45
CA VAL A 225 5.75 27.27 -7.73
C VAL A 225 5.03 26.63 -6.56
N GLU A 226 4.08 27.34 -5.97
CA GLU A 226 3.20 26.81 -4.92
C GLU A 226 2.29 25.73 -5.52
N VAL A 227 2.20 24.60 -4.81
CA VAL A 227 1.38 23.44 -5.18
C VAL A 227 0.09 23.45 -4.36
N ALA A 228 0.20 23.61 -3.05
CA ALA A 228 -0.96 23.62 -2.14
C ALA A 228 -0.57 24.23 -0.78
N LYS A 229 -1.58 24.68 -0.02
CA LYS A 229 -1.47 24.95 1.41
C LYS A 229 -2.34 23.95 2.18
N ILE A 230 -1.73 23.18 3.08
CA ILE A 230 -2.42 22.20 3.93
C ILE A 230 -2.03 22.44 5.37
N GLY A 231 -3.03 22.73 6.20
CA GLY A 231 -2.81 23.16 7.58
C GLY A 231 -1.90 24.38 7.63
N ARG A 232 -0.80 24.27 8.37
CA ARG A 232 0.19 25.35 8.50
C ARG A 232 1.30 25.27 7.47
N HIS A 233 1.30 24.31 6.56
CA HIS A 233 2.36 24.11 5.57
C HIS A 233 1.95 24.58 4.18
N ILE A 234 2.87 25.27 3.51
CA ILE A 234 2.77 25.63 2.11
C ILE A 234 3.77 24.79 1.33
N PHE A 235 3.31 24.08 0.32
CA PHE A 235 4.06 23.08 -0.45
C PHE A 235 4.44 23.65 -1.82
N TYR A 236 5.63 23.29 -2.31
CA TYR A 236 6.23 23.86 -3.50
C TYR A 236 6.90 22.83 -4.38
N LYS A 237 6.99 23.16 -5.67
CA LYS A 237 7.80 22.48 -6.67
C LYS A 237 8.73 23.45 -7.41
N PRO A 238 9.86 22.96 -7.96
CA PRO A 238 10.69 23.77 -8.86
C PRO A 238 9.89 24.30 -10.06
N ARG A 239 10.22 25.51 -10.54
CA ARG A 239 9.55 26.09 -11.72
C ARG A 239 9.92 25.38 -13.02
N ARG A 240 11.07 24.70 -13.07
CA ARG A 240 11.57 23.98 -14.26
C ARG A 240 11.84 22.51 -13.91
N GLU A 241 10.79 21.71 -13.95
CA GLU A 241 10.87 20.25 -13.95
C GLU A 241 10.56 19.80 -15.38
N GLY A 242 11.54 19.85 -16.28
CA GLY A 242 11.27 19.69 -17.72
C GLY A 242 12.48 19.45 -18.61
N ARG A 243 13.57 18.91 -18.06
CA ARG A 243 14.66 18.33 -18.86
C ARG A 243 15.27 17.18 -18.06
N SER A 244 14.68 16.01 -18.24
CA SER A 244 15.35 14.72 -18.21
C SER A 244 16.43 14.66 -19.29
#